data_AF-A0A7Z0DTN0-F1
#
_entry.id   AF-A0A7Z0DTN0-F1
#
_cell.length_a   1.000
_cell.length_b   1.000
_cell.length_c   1.000
_cell.angle_alpha   90.00
_cell.angle_beta   90.00
_cell.angle_gamma   90.00
#
_symmetry.space_group_name_H-M   'P 1'
#
loop_
_entity.id
_entity.type
_entity.pdbx_description
1 polymer ?
#
loop_
_entity_poly.entity_id
_entity_poly.type
_entity_poly.pdbx_seq_one_letter_code
_entity_poly.pdbx_strand_id
1 'polypeptide(L)'
;VVDDERSTGLAKAGVVAKTGSGFSYTGEWPSALGSQWYAELLDCADGSHNGDSASWSMQVAKAWTLDDPRCLREVGRPAIAGVLAVTNLRLADEELAAKNVAAITALDTCYARPPEAPSGATAAGYREVTLRITAPTVAAGIPAIDIALDDGAAQPASGEGPELTYILPVATGGAEACVQATTKVTYAWGTVRTGEPAELCGKAAAARMEWRKVERSCPKGKPKCTYMAAYVEGLSDNQKLTVTYRPTGDFKCAGKKPTCSLEIKADGNGKARTPGQLVTGKKGKIVASAGSLKATYPSS
;
A
#
# COMPACT_ATOMS: atom_id res chain seq x y z
N VAL A 1 13.10 -33.99 41.14
CA VAL A 1 12.66 -34.16 39.73
C VAL A 1 11.15 -34.13 39.78
N VAL A 2 10.50 -33.25 39.02
CA VAL A 2 9.04 -33.24 38.93
C VAL A 2 8.64 -34.48 38.11
N ASP A 3 8.58 -35.64 38.75
CA ASP A 3 7.87 -36.83 38.26
C ASP A 3 6.37 -36.57 38.43
N ASP A 4 5.86 -35.57 37.70
CA ASP A 4 4.41 -35.38 37.59
C ASP A 4 3.92 -36.43 36.58
N GLU A 5 2.93 -37.25 36.96
CA GLU A 5 2.34 -38.28 36.09
C GLU A 5 1.95 -37.73 34.72
N ARG A 6 1.65 -36.42 34.67
CA ARG A 6 1.36 -35.62 33.47
C ARG A 6 2.49 -35.63 32.43
N SER A 7 3.75 -35.51 32.86
CA SER A 7 4.91 -35.49 31.96
C SER A 7 5.22 -36.88 31.40
N THR A 8 4.91 -37.93 32.15
CA THR A 8 5.05 -39.33 31.70
C THR A 8 4.03 -39.66 30.62
N GLY A 9 2.79 -39.15 30.74
CA GLY A 9 1.76 -39.27 29.69
C GLY A 9 2.17 -38.60 28.38
N LEU A 10 2.65 -37.35 28.45
CA LEU A 10 3.15 -36.61 27.29
C LEU A 10 4.37 -37.27 26.64
N ALA A 11 5.23 -37.89 27.45
CA ALA A 11 6.39 -38.63 26.94
C ALA A 11 5.99 -39.92 26.21
N LYS A 12 5.04 -40.69 26.77
CA LYS A 12 4.47 -41.87 26.10
C LYS A 12 3.76 -41.51 24.80
N ALA A 13 3.14 -40.34 24.77
CA ALA A 13 2.43 -39.83 23.60
C ALA A 13 3.35 -39.14 22.57
N GLY A 14 4.67 -39.12 22.81
CA GLY A 14 5.66 -38.63 21.83
C GLY A 14 5.78 -37.11 21.72
N VAL A 15 5.11 -36.34 22.58
CA VAL A 15 5.14 -34.86 22.59
C VAL A 15 6.39 -34.32 23.28
N VAL A 16 6.90 -35.06 24.26
CA VAL A 16 8.15 -34.72 24.96
C VAL A 16 9.08 -35.92 25.00
N ALA A 17 10.38 -35.70 24.89
CA ALA A 17 11.41 -36.72 25.07
C ALA A 17 12.12 -36.51 26.40
N LYS A 18 12.35 -37.60 27.15
CA LYS A 18 13.15 -37.55 28.37
C LYS A 18 14.61 -37.28 28.01
N THR A 19 15.16 -36.18 28.51
CA THR A 19 16.54 -35.76 28.29
C THR A 19 17.21 -35.56 29.64
N GLY A 20 18.11 -36.47 30.01
CA GLY A 20 18.74 -36.48 31.32
C GLY A 20 17.71 -36.63 32.45
N SER A 21 17.69 -35.66 33.37
CA SER A 21 16.74 -35.60 34.49
C SER A 21 15.44 -34.85 34.18
N GLY A 22 15.23 -34.39 32.94
CA GLY A 22 14.07 -33.60 32.54
C GLY A 22 13.40 -34.08 31.25
N PHE A 23 12.45 -33.29 30.76
CA PHE A 23 11.75 -33.51 29.50
C PHE A 23 12.01 -32.35 28.54
N SER A 24 12.13 -32.65 27.26
CA SER A 24 12.28 -31.68 26.17
C SER A 24 11.14 -31.85 25.16
N TYR A 25 10.60 -30.76 24.63
CA TYR A 25 9.57 -30.82 23.60
C TYR A 25 10.15 -31.40 22.30
N THR A 26 9.47 -32.40 21.71
CA THR A 26 9.93 -33.09 20.50
C THR A 26 9.75 -32.26 19.23
N GLY A 27 8.94 -31.21 19.28
CA GLY A 27 8.66 -30.33 18.14
C GLY A 27 7.33 -30.63 17.45
N GLU A 28 6.73 -31.81 17.66
CA GLU A 28 5.57 -32.28 16.91
C GLU A 28 4.52 -32.95 17.82
N TRP A 29 3.25 -32.89 17.41
CA TRP A 29 2.12 -33.52 18.09
C TRP A 29 1.49 -34.60 17.19
N PRO A 30 1.19 -35.80 17.70
CA PRO A 30 0.29 -36.70 17.00
C PRO A 30 -1.08 -36.05 16.81
N SER A 31 -1.64 -36.12 15.60
CA SER A 31 -2.91 -35.47 15.24
C SER A 31 -4.06 -35.75 16.21
N ALA A 32 -4.29 -37.02 16.55
CA ALA A 32 -5.38 -37.42 17.44
C ALA A 32 -5.23 -36.80 18.85
N LEU A 33 -4.00 -36.74 19.36
CA LEU A 33 -3.71 -36.16 20.66
C LEU A 33 -3.87 -34.64 20.64
N GLY A 34 -3.39 -33.96 19.59
CA GLY A 34 -3.56 -32.52 19.44
C GLY A 34 -5.04 -32.11 19.39
N SER A 35 -5.86 -32.85 18.63
CA SER A 35 -7.30 -32.63 18.58
C SER A 35 -7.98 -32.92 19.92
N GLN A 36 -7.58 -33.99 20.64
CA GLN A 36 -8.14 -34.32 21.95
C GLN A 36 -7.78 -33.24 22.98
N TRP A 37 -6.53 -32.78 22.99
CA TRP A 37 -6.06 -31.72 23.88
C TRP A 37 -6.91 -30.45 23.75
N TYR A 38 -7.13 -29.98 22.51
CA TYR A 38 -8.01 -28.84 22.29
C TYR A 38 -9.47 -29.12 22.65
N ALA A 39 -9.97 -30.35 22.45
CA ALA A 39 -11.33 -30.69 22.83
C ALA A 39 -11.53 -30.62 24.36
N GLU A 40 -10.57 -31.10 25.14
CA GLU A 40 -10.56 -31.02 26.61
C GLU A 40 -10.40 -29.57 27.09
N LEU A 41 -9.58 -28.76 26.40
CA LEU A 41 -9.44 -27.33 26.69
C LEU A 41 -10.76 -26.57 26.47
N LEU A 42 -11.46 -26.86 25.38
CA LEU A 42 -12.78 -26.28 25.10
C LEU A 42 -13.85 -26.80 26.08
N ASP A 43 -13.76 -28.05 26.54
CA ASP A 43 -14.68 -28.58 27.57
C ASP A 43 -14.47 -27.90 28.93
N CYS A 44 -13.22 -27.67 29.32
CA CYS A 44 -12.88 -26.89 30.52
C CYS A 44 -13.41 -25.45 30.44
N ALA A 45 -13.40 -24.87 29.24
CA ALA A 45 -13.88 -23.50 29.02
C ALA A 45 -15.40 -23.36 29.28
N ASP A 46 -16.20 -24.41 29.09
CA ASP A 46 -17.62 -24.41 29.44
C ASP A 46 -17.88 -24.54 30.96
N GLY A 47 -16.97 -25.16 31.70
CA GLY A 47 -17.14 -25.44 33.14
C GLY A 47 -16.90 -24.24 34.06
N SER A 48 -16.49 -23.09 33.53
CA SER A 48 -16.05 -21.92 34.27
C SER A 48 -17.08 -20.77 34.21
N HIS A 49 -18.01 -20.75 35.18
CA HIS A 49 -18.99 -19.70 35.52
C HIS A 49 -20.41 -19.81 34.92
N ASN A 50 -21.40 -19.79 35.82
CA ASN A 50 -22.84 -19.63 35.54
C ASN A 50 -23.13 -18.27 34.88
N GLY A 51 -23.10 -18.21 33.55
CA GLY A 51 -23.56 -17.06 32.77
C GLY A 51 -23.23 -17.20 31.28
N ASP A 52 -24.13 -16.73 30.41
CA ASP A 52 -24.10 -16.91 28.94
C ASP A 52 -22.85 -16.34 28.23
N SER A 53 -21.99 -15.61 28.94
CA SER A 53 -20.76 -14.99 28.43
C SER A 53 -19.50 -15.88 28.48
N ALA A 54 -19.59 -17.11 29.00
CA ALA A 54 -18.40 -17.95 29.28
C ALA A 54 -18.24 -19.22 28.40
N SER A 55 -19.17 -19.52 27.48
CA SER A 55 -19.05 -20.75 26.65
C SER A 55 -17.78 -20.78 25.78
N TRP A 56 -17.24 -21.97 25.51
CA TRP A 56 -16.06 -22.13 24.64
C TRP A 56 -16.22 -21.42 23.29
N SER A 57 -17.44 -21.45 22.75
CA SER A 57 -17.76 -20.86 21.45
C SER A 57 -17.63 -19.34 21.46
N MET A 58 -18.00 -18.66 22.56
CA MET A 58 -17.78 -17.22 22.73
C MET A 58 -16.30 -16.88 22.86
N GLN A 59 -15.54 -17.71 23.58
CA GLN A 59 -14.10 -17.51 23.74
C GLN A 59 -13.35 -17.65 22.41
N VAL A 60 -13.69 -18.67 21.63
CA VAL A 60 -13.15 -18.87 20.28
C VAL A 60 -13.60 -17.74 19.34
N ALA A 61 -14.87 -17.35 19.36
CA ALA A 61 -15.37 -16.23 18.56
C ALA A 61 -14.60 -14.95 18.86
N LYS A 62 -14.37 -14.63 20.14
CA LYS A 62 -13.58 -13.47 20.53
C LYS A 62 -12.12 -13.57 20.07
N ALA A 63 -11.48 -14.73 20.24
CA ALA A 63 -10.10 -14.95 19.82
C ALA A 63 -9.94 -14.84 18.29
N TRP A 64 -10.97 -15.23 17.54
CA TRP A 64 -11.02 -15.16 16.08
C TRP A 64 -11.69 -13.88 15.55
N THR A 65 -11.98 -12.91 16.43
CA THR A 65 -12.66 -11.64 16.08
C THR A 65 -13.94 -11.85 15.28
N LEU A 66 -14.77 -12.82 15.69
CA LEU A 66 -16.06 -13.11 15.09
C LEU A 66 -17.18 -12.43 15.89
N ASP A 67 -18.16 -11.87 15.18
CA ASP A 67 -19.30 -11.17 15.79
C ASP A 67 -20.30 -12.10 16.49
N ASP A 68 -20.40 -13.38 16.08
CA ASP A 68 -21.38 -14.34 16.60
C ASP A 68 -20.80 -15.76 16.69
N PRO A 69 -20.89 -16.44 17.85
CA PRO A 69 -20.44 -17.83 18.03
C PRO A 69 -21.41 -18.91 17.49
N ARG A 70 -22.60 -18.57 16.96
CA ARG A 70 -23.62 -19.56 16.54
C ARG A 70 -23.07 -20.64 15.62
N CYS A 71 -22.35 -20.26 14.56
CA CYS A 71 -21.86 -21.25 13.62
C CYS A 71 -20.74 -22.12 14.21
N LEU A 72 -19.94 -21.60 15.15
CA LEU A 72 -18.99 -22.44 15.90
C LEU A 72 -19.72 -23.60 16.61
N ARG A 73 -20.88 -23.31 17.23
CA ARG A 73 -21.69 -24.34 17.90
C ARG A 73 -22.30 -25.34 16.93
N GLU A 74 -22.72 -24.90 15.75
CA GLU A 74 -23.25 -25.78 14.68
C GLU A 74 -22.17 -26.70 14.09
N VAL A 75 -20.96 -26.18 13.87
CA VAL A 75 -19.80 -26.98 13.44
C VAL A 75 -19.40 -28.00 14.52
N GLY A 76 -19.53 -27.59 15.79
CA GLY A 76 -19.36 -28.47 16.94
C GLY A 76 -17.94 -28.51 17.49
N ARG A 77 -17.85 -28.69 18.80
CA ARG A 77 -16.61 -28.62 19.58
C ARG A 77 -15.51 -29.57 19.08
N PRO A 78 -15.76 -30.86 18.77
CA PRO A 78 -14.70 -31.75 18.30
C PRO A 78 -14.07 -31.28 16.98
N ALA A 79 -14.87 -30.74 16.07
CA ALA A 79 -14.41 -30.23 14.79
C ALA A 79 -13.59 -28.93 14.96
N ILE A 80 -14.04 -28.00 15.81
CA ILE A 80 -13.29 -26.78 16.12
C ILE A 80 -11.97 -27.09 16.84
N ALA A 81 -11.95 -28.09 17.73
CA ALA A 81 -10.71 -28.56 18.36
C ALA A 81 -9.72 -29.10 17.33
N GLY A 82 -10.20 -29.85 16.34
CA GLY A 82 -9.40 -30.30 15.20
C GLY A 82 -8.81 -29.12 14.42
N VAL A 83 -9.60 -28.09 14.11
CA VAL A 83 -9.13 -26.88 13.41
C VAL A 83 -8.05 -26.17 14.22
N LEU A 84 -8.28 -25.94 15.52
CA LEU A 84 -7.31 -25.32 16.42
C LEU A 84 -6.00 -26.11 16.51
N ALA A 85 -6.06 -27.44 16.51
CA ALA A 85 -4.88 -28.29 16.50
C ALA A 85 -4.06 -28.11 15.21
N VAL A 86 -4.72 -28.10 14.05
CA VAL A 86 -4.04 -27.91 12.75
C VAL A 86 -3.45 -26.50 12.62
N THR A 87 -4.11 -25.48 13.15
CA THR A 87 -3.64 -24.09 12.99
C THR A 87 -2.53 -23.71 13.98
N ASN A 88 -2.50 -24.31 15.17
CA ASN A 88 -1.60 -23.88 16.26
C ASN A 88 -0.51 -24.88 16.62
N LEU A 89 -0.65 -26.15 16.24
CA LEU A 89 0.35 -27.19 16.53
C LEU A 89 1.05 -27.61 15.25
N ARG A 90 2.32 -27.96 15.37
CA ARG A 90 3.02 -28.73 14.34
C ARG A 90 2.61 -30.20 14.51
N LEU A 91 1.85 -30.73 13.58
CA LEU A 91 1.38 -32.12 13.64
C LEU A 91 2.37 -33.08 12.97
N ALA A 92 2.49 -34.29 13.50
CA ALA A 92 3.38 -35.34 13.00
C ALA A 92 2.83 -36.04 11.74
N ASP A 93 1.54 -35.86 11.43
CA ASP A 93 0.82 -36.46 10.32
C ASP A 93 -0.24 -35.51 9.75
N GLU A 94 -0.60 -35.68 8.47
CA GLU A 94 -1.55 -34.80 7.75
C GLU A 94 -3.01 -35.28 7.86
N GLU A 95 -3.29 -36.36 8.59
CA GLU A 95 -4.60 -37.02 8.59
C GLU A 95 -5.69 -36.11 9.18
N LEU A 96 -5.35 -35.29 10.17
CA LEU A 96 -6.28 -34.34 10.78
C LEU A 96 -6.61 -33.17 9.85
N ALA A 97 -5.65 -32.70 9.06
CA ALA A 97 -5.88 -31.62 8.10
C ALA A 97 -6.92 -32.02 7.06
N ALA A 98 -6.85 -33.26 6.54
CA ALA A 98 -7.83 -33.80 5.61
C ALA A 98 -9.24 -33.94 6.24
N LYS A 99 -9.32 -34.33 7.52
CA LYS A 99 -10.59 -34.46 8.25
C LYS A 99 -11.25 -33.12 8.57
N ASN A 100 -10.47 -32.05 8.68
CA ASN A 100 -10.97 -30.72 9.00
C ASN A 100 -11.56 -29.97 7.80
N VAL A 101 -11.46 -30.49 6.57
CA VAL A 101 -12.01 -29.83 5.37
C VAL A 101 -13.50 -29.51 5.52
N ALA A 102 -14.28 -30.43 6.10
CA ALA A 102 -15.71 -30.19 6.33
C ALA A 102 -15.95 -29.07 7.35
N ALA A 103 -15.16 -29.03 8.44
CA ALA A 103 -15.23 -27.99 9.45
C ALA A 103 -14.86 -26.62 8.88
N ILE A 104 -13.75 -26.55 8.11
CA ILE A 104 -13.31 -25.34 7.41
C ILE A 104 -14.37 -24.89 6.40
N THR A 105 -14.96 -25.79 5.64
CA THR A 105 -16.03 -25.46 4.67
C THR A 105 -17.27 -24.88 5.36
N ALA A 106 -17.65 -25.43 6.52
CA ALA A 106 -18.76 -24.92 7.30
C ALA A 106 -18.45 -23.52 7.90
N LEU A 107 -17.25 -23.33 8.46
CA LEU A 107 -16.77 -22.02 8.91
C LEU A 107 -16.75 -21.00 7.77
N ASP A 108 -16.28 -21.40 6.60
CA ASP A 108 -16.25 -20.57 5.40
C ASP A 108 -17.66 -20.14 4.96
N THR A 109 -18.62 -21.07 4.99
CA THR A 109 -20.01 -20.79 4.61
C THR A 109 -20.63 -19.72 5.51
N CYS A 110 -20.29 -19.74 6.79
CA CYS A 110 -20.80 -18.80 7.78
C CYS A 110 -20.10 -17.45 7.74
N TYR A 111 -18.76 -17.46 7.77
CA TYR A 111 -17.96 -16.29 8.10
C TYR A 111 -17.06 -15.81 6.96
N ALA A 112 -16.63 -16.71 6.06
CA ALA A 112 -15.72 -16.33 4.98
C ALA A 112 -16.49 -15.69 3.84
N ARG A 113 -16.38 -14.37 3.73
CA ARG A 113 -16.93 -13.59 2.63
C ARG A 113 -15.79 -13.02 1.79
N PRO A 114 -15.92 -12.98 0.45
CA PRO A 114 -15.04 -12.14 -0.36
C PRO A 114 -15.08 -10.71 0.19
N PRO A 115 -13.93 -10.09 0.49
CA PRO A 115 -13.92 -8.69 0.88
C PRO A 115 -14.37 -7.82 -0.29
N GLU A 116 -14.91 -6.65 0.03
CA GLU A 116 -15.14 -5.62 -0.98
C GLU A 116 -13.81 -5.16 -1.60
N ALA A 117 -13.91 -4.50 -2.75
CA ALA A 117 -12.74 -3.91 -3.38
C ALA A 117 -12.17 -2.77 -2.51
N PRO A 118 -10.84 -2.57 -2.47
CA PRO A 118 -10.25 -1.46 -1.73
C PRO A 118 -10.65 -0.12 -2.36
N SER A 119 -10.67 0.93 -1.54
CA SER A 119 -10.88 2.30 -2.00
C SER A 119 -9.55 3.06 -2.07
N GLY A 120 -9.51 4.15 -2.83
CA GLY A 120 -8.28 4.94 -2.99
C GLY A 120 -8.53 6.43 -3.07
N ALA A 121 -7.60 7.20 -2.51
CA ALA A 121 -7.48 8.64 -2.71
C ALA A 121 -6.15 8.95 -3.40
N THR A 122 -6.16 9.92 -4.30
CA THR A 122 -4.95 10.30 -5.07
C THR A 122 -4.53 11.73 -4.79
N ALA A 123 -3.23 11.98 -4.73
CA ALA A 123 -2.65 13.31 -4.68
C ALA A 123 -1.61 13.52 -5.78
N ALA A 124 -1.63 14.71 -6.38
CA ALA A 124 -0.75 15.09 -7.46
C ALA A 124 0.59 15.62 -6.93
N GLY A 125 1.69 14.92 -7.21
CA GLY A 125 3.05 15.32 -6.86
C GLY A 125 3.85 15.79 -8.08
N TYR A 126 5.09 16.24 -7.85
CA TYR A 126 5.99 16.60 -8.94
C TYR A 126 6.46 15.34 -9.68
N ARG A 127 5.95 15.13 -10.91
CA ARG A 127 6.24 13.92 -11.71
C ARG A 127 5.95 12.61 -10.96
N GLU A 128 4.95 12.64 -10.09
CA GLU A 128 4.52 11.47 -9.33
C GLU A 128 3.04 11.57 -8.95
N VAL A 129 2.44 10.42 -8.67
CA VAL A 129 1.10 10.29 -8.11
C VAL A 129 1.23 9.57 -6.78
N THR A 130 0.72 10.18 -5.71
CA THR A 130 0.60 9.51 -4.40
C THR A 130 -0.79 8.88 -4.31
N LEU A 131 -0.83 7.58 -4.06
CA LEU A 131 -2.04 6.83 -3.79
C LEU A 131 -2.10 6.49 -2.30
N ARG A 132 -3.24 6.79 -1.66
CA ARG A 132 -3.59 6.27 -0.33
C ARG A 132 -4.72 5.27 -0.53
N ILE A 133 -4.43 4.00 -0.29
CA ILE A 133 -5.34 2.89 -0.51
C ILE A 133 -5.84 2.43 0.84
N THR A 134 -7.15 2.20 0.96
CA THR A 134 -7.80 1.80 2.21
C THR A 134 -8.55 0.50 1.99
N ALA A 135 -8.24 -0.51 2.82
CA ALA A 135 -8.98 -1.76 2.84
C ALA A 135 -10.39 -1.52 3.38
N PRO A 136 -11.40 -2.27 2.89
CA PRO A 136 -12.70 -2.27 3.52
C PRO A 136 -12.62 -2.80 4.96
N THR A 137 -13.58 -2.39 5.78
CA THR A 137 -13.76 -3.01 7.09
C THR A 137 -14.33 -4.41 6.89
N VAL A 138 -13.74 -5.40 7.57
CA VAL A 138 -14.18 -6.80 7.49
C VAL A 138 -14.71 -7.22 8.85
N ALA A 139 -15.82 -7.98 8.86
CA ALA A 139 -16.46 -8.45 10.08
C ALA A 139 -15.64 -9.54 10.80
N ALA A 140 -14.77 -10.24 10.07
CA ALA A 140 -13.95 -11.32 10.60
C ALA A 140 -12.67 -11.49 9.77
N GLY A 141 -11.59 -11.88 10.44
CA GLY A 141 -10.28 -12.11 9.83
C GLY A 141 -9.39 -10.86 9.80
N ILE A 142 -8.15 -11.05 9.34
CA ILE A 142 -7.15 -9.99 9.23
C ILE A 142 -7.13 -9.53 7.76
N PRO A 143 -7.53 -8.28 7.47
CA PRO A 143 -7.40 -7.73 6.12
C PRO A 143 -5.94 -7.37 5.83
N ALA A 144 -5.49 -7.73 4.63
CA ALA A 144 -4.25 -7.29 4.02
C ALA A 144 -4.58 -6.66 2.66
N ILE A 145 -3.80 -5.66 2.27
CA ILE A 145 -3.89 -5.03 0.95
C ILE A 145 -2.72 -5.51 0.12
N ASP A 146 -3.03 -6.16 -0.99
CA ASP A 146 -2.06 -6.51 -2.01
C ASP A 146 -2.22 -5.59 -3.21
N ILE A 147 -1.13 -4.95 -3.61
CA ILE A 147 -1.08 -4.15 -4.84
C ILE A 147 -0.41 -5.00 -5.93
N ALA A 148 -1.18 -5.34 -6.96
CA ALA A 148 -0.66 -5.83 -8.23
C ALA A 148 -0.54 -4.64 -9.18
N LEU A 149 0.62 -4.46 -9.81
CA LEU A 149 0.88 -3.32 -10.68
C LEU A 149 0.77 -3.78 -12.13
N ASP A 150 -0.10 -3.11 -12.91
CA ASP A 150 -0.30 -3.40 -14.33
C ASP A 150 0.86 -2.91 -15.20
N ASP A 151 1.64 -1.92 -14.76
CA ASP A 151 2.46 -1.09 -15.66
C ASP A 151 3.98 -1.32 -15.59
N GLY A 152 4.45 -2.26 -14.77
CA GLY A 152 5.83 -2.77 -14.80
C GLY A 152 6.95 -1.77 -14.46
N ALA A 153 6.62 -0.52 -14.11
CA ALA A 153 7.60 0.54 -13.80
C ALA A 153 7.96 0.61 -12.31
N ALA A 154 7.12 0.06 -11.42
CA ALA A 154 7.30 0.08 -9.98
C ALA A 154 7.17 -1.33 -9.37
N GLN A 155 7.77 -1.55 -8.19
CA GLN A 155 7.77 -2.86 -7.55
C GLN A 155 6.43 -3.12 -6.85
N PRO A 156 5.85 -4.34 -6.99
CA PRO A 156 4.62 -4.69 -6.27
C PRO A 156 4.80 -4.46 -4.77
N ALA A 157 3.74 -3.99 -4.11
CA ALA A 157 3.75 -3.69 -2.69
C ALA A 157 2.61 -4.42 -2.00
N SER A 158 2.90 -4.95 -0.83
CA SER A 158 1.93 -5.53 0.09
C SER A 158 2.06 -4.83 1.43
N GLY A 159 0.93 -4.51 2.04
CA GLY A 159 0.88 -3.89 3.36
C GLY A 159 -0.14 -4.60 4.23
N GLU A 160 0.27 -4.95 5.44
CA GLU A 160 -0.67 -5.33 6.49
C GLU A 160 -1.26 -4.06 7.13
N GLY A 161 -2.56 -4.09 7.39
CA GLY A 161 -3.28 -2.97 8.00
C GLY A 161 -4.30 -2.31 7.07
N PRO A 162 -5.09 -1.37 7.60
CA PRO A 162 -6.24 -0.81 6.90
C PRO A 162 -5.85 0.18 5.81
N GLU A 163 -4.61 0.65 5.78
CA GLU A 163 -4.16 1.67 4.84
C GLU A 163 -2.75 1.40 4.32
N LEU A 164 -2.55 1.65 3.02
CA LEU A 164 -1.27 1.56 2.34
C LEU A 164 -1.06 2.82 1.49
N THR A 165 0.08 3.48 1.67
CA THR A 165 0.47 4.63 0.84
C THR A 165 1.50 4.17 -0.18
N TYR A 166 1.28 4.51 -1.44
CA TYR A 166 2.13 4.14 -2.56
C TYR A 166 2.42 5.33 -3.46
N ILE A 167 3.63 5.44 -4.00
CA ILE A 167 4.06 6.55 -4.87
C ILE A 167 4.40 6.00 -6.24
N LEU A 168 3.66 6.45 -7.26
CA LEU A 168 3.89 6.12 -8.66
C LEU A 168 4.73 7.21 -9.32
N PRO A 169 5.97 6.94 -9.72
CA PRO A 169 6.73 7.88 -10.53
C PRO A 169 6.17 7.93 -11.95
N VAL A 170 6.14 9.12 -12.56
CA VAL A 170 5.77 9.29 -13.97
C VAL A 170 6.81 10.09 -14.72
N ALA A 171 6.90 9.86 -16.04
CA ALA A 171 7.87 10.55 -16.86
C ALA A 171 7.61 12.06 -16.96
N THR A 172 6.35 12.50 -17.01
CA THR A 172 5.96 13.90 -17.21
C THR A 172 4.91 14.36 -16.22
N GLY A 173 4.89 15.66 -15.92
CA GLY A 173 3.81 16.28 -15.16
C GLY A 173 2.49 16.26 -15.92
N GLY A 174 1.39 15.97 -15.23
CA GLY A 174 0.06 15.79 -15.83
C GLY A 174 -0.19 14.42 -16.44
N ALA A 175 0.82 13.52 -16.46
CA ALA A 175 0.61 12.14 -16.84
C ALA A 175 -0.27 11.41 -15.82
N GLU A 176 -1.09 10.50 -16.32
CA GLU A 176 -1.90 9.59 -15.52
C GLU A 176 -1.11 8.30 -15.25
N ALA A 177 -1.29 7.75 -14.05
CA ALA A 177 -0.78 6.45 -13.66
C ALA A 177 -1.82 5.72 -12.81
N CYS A 178 -1.90 4.40 -12.96
CA CYS A 178 -2.91 3.54 -12.35
C CYS A 178 -2.27 2.32 -11.69
N VAL A 179 -2.94 1.76 -10.67
CA VAL A 179 -2.59 0.46 -10.07
C VAL A 179 -3.82 -0.41 -9.92
N GLN A 180 -3.61 -1.74 -9.86
CA GLN A 180 -4.65 -2.66 -9.40
C GLN A 180 -4.43 -2.99 -7.92
N ALA A 181 -5.36 -2.57 -7.09
CA ALA A 181 -5.35 -2.90 -5.67
C ALA A 181 -6.36 -4.02 -5.38
N THR A 182 -5.96 -5.02 -4.60
CA THR A 182 -6.84 -6.13 -4.22
C THR A 182 -6.79 -6.32 -2.71
N THR A 183 -7.95 -6.49 -2.08
CA THR A 183 -8.01 -6.86 -0.66
C THR A 183 -7.97 -8.37 -0.50
N LYS A 184 -7.13 -8.84 0.42
CA LYS A 184 -7.13 -10.22 0.90
C LYS A 184 -7.50 -10.26 2.36
N VAL A 185 -8.28 -11.26 2.76
CA VAL A 185 -8.62 -11.48 4.17
C VAL A 185 -8.20 -12.89 4.54
N THR A 186 -7.36 -12.98 5.56
CA THR A 186 -6.94 -14.26 6.15
C THR A 186 -7.77 -14.51 7.41
N TYR A 187 -8.51 -15.61 7.42
CA TYR A 187 -9.31 -16.03 8.55
C TYR A 187 -8.47 -16.86 9.53
N ALA A 188 -8.88 -16.89 10.79
CA ALA A 188 -8.12 -17.55 11.86
C ALA A 188 -7.94 -19.07 11.67
N TRP A 189 -8.79 -19.70 10.86
CA TRP A 189 -8.66 -21.11 10.47
C TRP A 189 -7.88 -21.34 9.17
N GLY A 190 -7.23 -20.29 8.63
CA GLY A 190 -6.32 -20.38 7.49
C GLY A 190 -6.93 -20.15 6.12
N THR A 191 -8.27 -20.06 6.01
CA THR A 191 -8.90 -19.67 4.74
C THR A 191 -8.46 -18.26 4.34
N VAL A 192 -8.13 -18.08 3.06
CA VAL A 192 -7.89 -16.78 2.46
C VAL A 192 -9.01 -16.48 1.47
N ARG A 193 -9.62 -15.30 1.58
CA ARG A 193 -10.55 -14.76 0.58
C ARG A 193 -9.94 -13.54 -0.08
N THR A 194 -10.10 -13.46 -1.39
CA THR A 194 -9.61 -12.36 -2.22
C THR A 194 -10.82 -11.67 -2.82
N GLY A 195 -10.85 -10.33 -2.69
CA GLY A 195 -11.89 -9.50 -3.26
C GLY A 195 -11.67 -9.26 -4.75
N GLU A 196 -12.58 -8.51 -5.37
CA GLU A 196 -12.37 -8.02 -6.73
C GLU A 196 -11.27 -6.94 -6.74
N PRO A 197 -10.44 -6.89 -7.80
CA PRO A 197 -9.45 -5.84 -7.95
C PRO A 197 -10.13 -4.48 -8.22
N ALA A 198 -9.60 -3.42 -7.63
CA ALA A 198 -9.94 -2.04 -7.94
C ALA A 198 -8.81 -1.38 -8.74
N GLU A 199 -9.17 -0.76 -9.87
CA GLU A 199 -8.26 0.13 -10.60
C GLU A 199 -8.28 1.53 -9.96
N LEU A 200 -7.12 2.00 -9.53
CA LEU A 200 -6.96 3.30 -8.87
C LEU A 200 -6.00 4.17 -9.68
N CYS A 201 -6.52 5.22 -10.30
CA CYS A 201 -5.79 6.14 -11.17
C CYS A 201 -5.67 7.53 -10.57
N GLY A 202 -4.53 8.19 -10.79
CA GLY A 202 -4.33 9.59 -10.48
C GLY A 202 -3.45 10.29 -11.50
N LYS A 203 -3.40 11.62 -11.44
CA LYS A 203 -2.57 12.45 -12.32
C LYS A 203 -1.50 13.18 -11.54
N ALA A 204 -0.28 13.19 -12.05
CA ALA A 204 0.78 14.01 -11.50
C ALA A 204 0.47 15.50 -11.69
N ALA A 205 1.11 16.36 -10.91
CA ALA A 205 0.95 17.80 -11.05
C ALA A 205 1.30 18.22 -12.48
N ALA A 206 0.43 19.03 -13.10
CA ALA A 206 0.62 19.45 -14.49
C ALA A 206 1.97 20.17 -14.67
N ALA A 207 2.59 19.97 -15.83
CA ALA A 207 3.76 20.75 -16.21
C ALA A 207 3.43 22.25 -16.15
N ARG A 208 4.39 23.06 -15.72
CA ARG A 208 4.18 24.49 -15.48
C ARG A 208 5.31 25.33 -16.04
N MET A 209 4.96 26.55 -16.44
CA MET A 209 5.92 27.57 -16.87
C MET A 209 5.72 28.82 -16.03
N GLU A 210 6.81 29.41 -15.53
CA GLU A 210 6.76 30.66 -14.77
C GLU A 210 8.03 31.49 -14.94
N TRP A 211 7.93 32.79 -14.66
CA TRP A 211 9.08 33.69 -14.72
C TRP A 211 9.78 33.74 -13.36
N ARG A 212 11.08 33.44 -13.33
CA ARG A 212 11.91 33.57 -12.12
C ARG A 212 13.14 34.45 -12.36
N LYS A 213 13.63 35.07 -11.29
CA LYS A 213 14.90 35.79 -11.30
C LYS A 213 16.04 34.83 -11.57
N VAL A 214 17.02 35.26 -12.36
CA VAL A 214 18.26 34.51 -12.58
C VAL A 214 19.45 35.38 -12.25
N GLU A 215 20.40 34.79 -11.54
CA GLU A 215 21.65 35.46 -11.22
C GLU A 215 22.52 35.57 -12.47
N ARG A 216 22.93 36.80 -12.77
CA ARG A 216 23.83 37.12 -13.87
C ARG A 216 24.49 38.46 -13.60
N SER A 217 25.78 38.55 -13.86
CA SER A 217 26.53 39.79 -13.71
C SER A 217 25.91 40.91 -14.55
N CYS A 218 25.85 42.10 -13.97
CA CYS A 218 25.32 43.25 -14.67
C CYS A 218 26.32 43.77 -15.72
N PRO A 219 25.81 44.31 -16.84
CA PRO A 219 26.66 45.05 -17.76
C PRO A 219 27.33 46.24 -17.06
N LYS A 220 28.54 46.60 -17.50
CA LYS A 220 29.23 47.81 -17.04
C LYS A 220 28.30 49.02 -17.21
N GLY A 221 28.14 49.83 -16.15
CA GLY A 221 27.25 50.99 -16.12
C GLY A 221 25.81 50.74 -15.67
N LYS A 222 25.43 49.51 -15.29
CA LYS A 222 24.11 49.19 -14.70
C LYS A 222 24.23 48.39 -13.39
N PRO A 223 24.68 48.99 -12.28
CA PRO A 223 25.00 48.27 -11.04
C PRO A 223 23.80 47.60 -10.33
N LYS A 224 22.56 47.80 -10.79
CA LYS A 224 21.33 47.20 -10.22
C LYS A 224 20.46 46.55 -11.30
N CYS A 225 21.01 45.56 -12.01
CA CYS A 225 20.27 44.84 -13.03
C CYS A 225 19.50 43.63 -12.45
N THR A 226 18.41 43.26 -13.11
CA THR A 226 17.63 42.05 -12.84
C THR A 226 17.45 41.33 -14.15
N TYR A 227 17.70 40.03 -14.13
CA TYR A 227 17.43 39.13 -15.24
C TYR A 227 16.30 38.19 -14.85
N MET A 228 15.39 37.96 -15.79
CA MET A 228 14.30 37.00 -15.65
C MET A 228 14.42 35.93 -16.72
N ALA A 229 14.11 34.70 -16.39
CA ALA A 229 14.01 33.59 -17.33
C ALA A 229 12.66 32.88 -17.17
N ALA A 230 12.17 32.29 -18.26
CA ALA A 230 11.07 31.36 -18.18
C ALA A 230 11.62 30.01 -17.70
N TYR A 231 11.16 29.57 -16.54
CA TYR A 231 11.40 28.27 -15.96
C TYR A 231 10.25 27.34 -16.35
N VAL A 232 10.59 26.12 -16.74
CA VAL A 232 9.64 25.07 -17.07
C VAL A 232 9.95 23.87 -16.20
N GLU A 233 8.91 23.31 -15.57
CA GLU A 233 9.01 22.16 -14.68
C GLU A 233 7.96 21.11 -15.07
N GLY A 234 8.25 19.83 -14.78
CA GLY A 234 7.36 18.72 -15.06
C GLY A 234 7.54 18.13 -16.47
N LEU A 235 8.72 18.28 -17.06
CA LEU A 235 9.08 17.68 -18.34
C LEU A 235 9.64 16.26 -18.15
N SER A 236 9.69 15.47 -19.22
CA SER A 236 10.50 14.25 -19.25
C SER A 236 11.98 14.59 -19.17
N ASP A 237 12.76 13.64 -18.65
CA ASP A 237 14.21 13.79 -18.59
C ASP A 237 14.77 13.98 -20.00
N ASN A 238 15.70 14.94 -20.12
CA ASN A 238 16.32 15.29 -21.39
C ASN A 238 15.36 15.77 -22.49
N GLN A 239 14.08 16.02 -22.18
CA GLN A 239 13.10 16.50 -23.14
C GLN A 239 13.54 17.84 -23.73
N LYS A 240 13.50 17.92 -25.06
CA LYS A 240 13.72 19.17 -25.79
C LYS A 240 12.40 19.87 -26.03
N LEU A 241 12.39 21.19 -25.90
CA LEU A 241 11.20 21.99 -26.09
C LEU A 241 11.57 23.34 -26.73
N THR A 242 10.73 23.80 -27.65
CA THR A 242 10.89 25.13 -28.25
C THR A 242 10.05 26.15 -27.48
N VAL A 243 10.71 27.11 -26.83
CA VAL A 243 10.03 28.24 -26.18
C VAL A 243 9.93 29.39 -27.17
N THR A 244 8.71 29.86 -27.41
CA THR A 244 8.44 31.06 -28.21
C THR A 244 8.13 32.24 -27.31
N TYR A 245 8.82 33.36 -27.55
CA TYR A 245 8.53 34.65 -26.94
C TYR A 245 7.76 35.56 -27.89
N ARG A 246 6.77 36.25 -27.32
CA ARG A 246 6.02 37.35 -27.92
C ARG A 246 6.23 38.60 -27.06
N PRO A 247 7.30 39.37 -27.30
CA PRO A 247 7.57 40.59 -26.55
C PRO A 247 6.76 41.78 -27.08
N THR A 248 6.43 42.73 -26.20
CA THR A 248 5.82 44.03 -26.52
C THR A 248 6.52 45.16 -25.80
N GLY A 249 6.40 46.40 -26.29
CA GLY A 249 7.02 47.60 -25.68
C GLY A 249 8.53 47.66 -25.93
N ASP A 250 9.30 47.86 -24.86
CA ASP A 250 10.77 47.96 -24.90
C ASP A 250 11.45 46.59 -25.11
N PHE A 251 10.70 45.51 -24.93
CA PHE A 251 11.18 44.16 -25.22
C PHE A 251 11.13 43.89 -26.73
N LYS A 252 12.25 43.42 -27.30
CA LYS A 252 12.37 43.14 -28.73
C LYS A 252 13.18 41.85 -28.94
N CYS A 253 12.79 41.08 -29.95
CA CYS A 253 13.60 39.98 -30.46
C CYS A 253 14.72 40.51 -31.37
N ALA A 254 15.77 39.71 -31.55
CA ALA A 254 16.85 40.02 -32.49
C ALA A 254 16.29 40.20 -33.91
N GLY A 255 16.84 41.17 -34.66
CA GLY A 255 16.40 41.47 -36.03
C GLY A 255 15.00 42.10 -36.13
N LYS A 256 14.47 42.71 -35.05
CA LYS A 256 13.14 43.37 -35.00
C LYS A 256 11.95 42.44 -35.35
N LYS A 257 12.10 41.13 -35.16
CA LYS A 257 11.01 40.17 -35.38
C LYS A 257 9.92 40.28 -34.28
N PRO A 258 8.64 40.04 -34.62
CA PRO A 258 7.54 40.06 -33.64
C PRO A 258 7.62 38.88 -32.65
N THR A 259 8.32 37.81 -33.01
CA THR A 259 8.53 36.62 -32.18
C THR A 259 9.97 36.13 -32.26
N CYS A 260 10.41 35.46 -31.21
CA CYS A 260 11.67 34.72 -31.19
C CYS A 260 11.45 33.38 -30.51
N SER A 261 12.08 32.35 -31.06
CA SER A 261 12.03 31.00 -30.52
C SER A 261 13.42 30.53 -30.16
N LEU A 262 13.51 29.73 -29.10
CA LEU A 262 14.75 29.08 -28.70
C LEU A 262 14.46 27.68 -28.19
N GLU A 263 15.37 26.74 -28.46
CA GLU A 263 15.30 25.40 -27.92
C GLU A 263 15.92 25.38 -26.52
N ILE A 264 15.22 24.77 -25.56
CA ILE A 264 15.78 24.40 -24.26
C ILE A 264 15.65 22.90 -24.06
N LYS A 265 16.53 22.35 -23.24
CA LYS A 265 16.54 20.94 -22.87
C LYS A 265 16.33 20.83 -21.36
N ALA A 266 15.45 19.93 -20.95
CA ALA A 266 15.28 19.57 -19.55
C ALA A 266 16.52 18.85 -19.01
N ASP A 267 16.84 19.08 -17.75
CA ASP A 267 17.81 18.29 -17.00
C ASP A 267 17.24 16.90 -16.64
N GLY A 268 18.03 16.10 -15.90
CA GLY A 268 17.59 14.80 -15.40
C GLY A 268 16.56 14.86 -14.26
N ASN A 269 16.08 16.05 -13.91
CA ASN A 269 14.98 16.25 -12.98
C ASN A 269 13.72 16.75 -13.71
N GLY A 270 13.71 16.82 -15.04
CA GLY A 270 12.57 17.33 -15.81
C GLY A 270 12.39 18.85 -15.72
N LYS A 271 13.46 19.60 -15.38
CA LYS A 271 13.43 21.06 -15.28
C LYS A 271 14.23 21.68 -16.40
N ALA A 272 13.70 22.74 -16.99
CA ALA A 272 14.38 23.51 -18.03
C ALA A 272 14.24 25.01 -17.76
N ARG A 273 15.18 25.80 -18.28
CA ARG A 273 15.06 27.26 -18.27
C ARG A 273 15.61 27.87 -19.53
N THR A 274 15.05 29.00 -19.90
CA THR A 274 15.57 29.82 -20.98
C THR A 274 16.78 30.66 -20.53
N PRO A 275 17.58 31.21 -21.48
CA PRO A 275 18.56 32.24 -21.16
C PRO A 275 17.92 33.43 -20.45
N GLY A 276 18.65 34.04 -19.49
CA GLY A 276 18.17 35.20 -18.74
C GLY A 276 18.05 36.45 -19.61
N GLN A 277 16.89 37.11 -19.54
CA GLN A 277 16.62 38.38 -20.20
C GLN A 277 16.72 39.55 -19.23
N LEU A 278 17.46 40.60 -19.61
CA LEU A 278 17.55 41.83 -18.81
C LEU A 278 16.20 42.55 -18.84
N VAL A 279 15.60 42.76 -17.67
CA VAL A 279 14.30 43.45 -17.51
C VAL A 279 14.42 44.84 -16.90
N THR A 280 15.54 45.17 -16.25
CA THR A 280 15.74 46.49 -15.61
C THR A 280 15.59 47.64 -16.61
N GLY A 281 14.70 48.58 -16.27
CA GLY A 281 14.47 49.79 -17.05
C GLY A 281 13.71 49.56 -18.36
N LYS A 282 13.03 48.42 -18.51
CA LYS A 282 12.18 48.12 -19.68
C LYS A 282 10.70 48.13 -19.28
N LYS A 283 9.88 48.76 -20.11
CA LYS A 283 8.42 48.73 -20.05
C LYS A 283 7.87 47.76 -21.10
N GLY A 284 6.80 47.05 -20.78
CA GLY A 284 6.11 46.16 -21.71
C GLY A 284 5.84 44.77 -21.12
N LYS A 285 5.71 43.77 -21.98
CA LYS A 285 5.32 42.41 -21.58
C LYS A 285 6.14 41.40 -22.37
N ILE A 286 6.40 40.24 -21.79
CA ILE A 286 6.91 39.10 -22.54
C ILE A 286 5.98 37.93 -22.25
N VAL A 287 5.30 37.43 -23.27
CA VAL A 287 4.60 36.14 -23.20
C VAL A 287 5.55 35.06 -23.67
N ALA A 288 5.88 34.12 -22.79
CA ALA A 288 6.56 32.88 -23.13
C ALA A 288 5.51 31.77 -23.32
N SER A 289 5.68 30.94 -24.34
CA SER A 289 4.82 29.79 -24.58
C SER A 289 5.61 28.61 -25.12
N ALA A 290 5.17 27.40 -24.78
CA ALA A 290 5.63 26.17 -25.39
C ALA A 290 4.58 25.06 -25.29
N GLY A 291 4.09 24.59 -26.44
CA GLY A 291 2.90 23.75 -26.44
C GLY A 291 1.73 24.43 -25.73
N SER A 292 1.13 23.75 -24.76
CA SER A 292 0.08 24.27 -23.89
C SER A 292 0.59 25.18 -22.75
N LEU A 293 1.89 25.18 -22.47
CA LEU A 293 2.48 25.97 -21.39
C LEU A 293 2.58 27.43 -21.78
N LYS A 294 2.24 28.32 -20.84
CA LYS A 294 2.30 29.78 -21.05
C LYS A 294 2.61 30.51 -19.76
N ALA A 295 3.49 31.49 -19.83
CA ALA A 295 3.78 32.41 -18.74
C ALA A 295 3.92 33.84 -19.27
N THR A 296 3.28 34.79 -18.60
CA THR A 296 3.41 36.22 -18.93
C THR A 296 4.28 36.89 -17.89
N TYR A 297 5.35 37.57 -18.31
CA TYR A 297 6.09 38.47 -17.46
C TYR A 297 5.37 39.82 -17.48
N PRO A 298 4.77 40.26 -16.37
CA PRO A 298 4.24 41.61 -16.27
C PRO A 298 5.41 42.57 -16.03
N SER A 299 5.59 43.58 -16.89
CA SER A 299 6.26 44.79 -16.41
C SER A 299 5.20 45.74 -15.87
N SER A 300 5.45 46.25 -14.67
CA SER A 300 4.94 47.53 -14.18
C SER A 300 5.54 48.68 -14.99
#